data_AF-A0A7C2UGZ0-F1
#
_entry.id   AF-A0A7C2UGZ0-F1
#
_cell.length_a   1.000
_cell.length_b   1.000
_cell.length_c   1.000
_cell.angle_alpha   90.00
_cell.angle_beta   90.00
_cell.angle_gamma   90.00
#
_symmetry.space_group_name_H-M   'P 1'
#
loop_
_entity.id
_entity.type
_entity.pdbx_description
1 polymer ?
#
loop_
_entity_poly.entity_id
_entity_poly.type
_entity_poly.pdbx_seq_one_letter_code
_entity_poly.pdbx_strand_id
1 'polypeptide(L)'
;MHTVPELVALLGLSTENQVRNRIEAIRDLLAGSLRRGPNNQILLTADGLALLRDLQGLCETGHTLTEAANILRYKYEQTDRIVAEESPTTARNRVEPRERGEGGWEVLVEHLAAEVRDLAQRVAALEAVSRREAGVGSWWERWR
;
A
#
# COMPACT_ATOMS: atom_id res chain seq x y z
N MET A 1 -19.76 -13.92 -4.58
CA MET A 1 -18.60 -14.09 -5.49
C MET A 1 -18.67 -12.96 -6.49
N HIS A 2 -17.53 -12.35 -6.81
CA HIS A 2 -17.44 -11.20 -7.70
C HIS A 2 -16.69 -11.54 -8.97
N THR A 3 -17.21 -11.10 -10.11
CA THR A 3 -16.55 -11.23 -11.41
C THR A 3 -15.57 -10.06 -11.65
N VAL A 4 -14.64 -10.20 -12.61
CA VAL A 4 -13.70 -9.11 -12.95
C VAL A 4 -14.42 -7.81 -13.34
N PRO A 5 -15.48 -7.82 -14.17
CA PRO A 5 -16.25 -6.61 -14.46
C PRO A 5 -16.88 -5.96 -13.21
N GLU A 6 -17.43 -6.76 -12.29
CA GLU A 6 -17.96 -6.24 -11.01
C GLU A 6 -16.85 -5.62 -10.14
N LEU A 7 -15.67 -6.23 -10.12
CA LEU A 7 -14.52 -5.73 -9.37
C LEU A 7 -14.02 -4.38 -9.90
N VAL A 8 -14.17 -4.10 -11.21
CA VAL A 8 -13.86 -2.76 -11.77
C VAL A 8 -14.69 -1.70 -11.07
N ALA A 9 -16.01 -1.90 -10.99
CA ALA A 9 -16.92 -0.97 -10.34
C ALA A 9 -16.68 -0.87 -8.83
N LEU A 10 -16.46 -2.00 -8.15
CA LEU A 10 -16.29 -2.06 -6.69
C LEU A 10 -14.97 -1.45 -6.19
N LEU A 11 -13.93 -1.44 -7.03
CA LEU A 11 -12.61 -0.89 -6.70
C LEU A 11 -12.40 0.51 -7.31
N GLY A 12 -13.39 1.08 -8.00
CA GLY A 12 -13.26 2.38 -8.66
C GLY A 12 -12.20 2.41 -9.76
N LEU A 13 -11.93 1.26 -10.39
CA LEU A 13 -10.91 1.15 -11.44
C LEU A 13 -11.51 1.43 -12.82
N SER A 14 -10.66 1.76 -13.78
CA SER A 14 -11.12 2.15 -15.12
C SER A 14 -11.20 0.97 -16.08
N THR A 15 -10.42 -0.09 -15.85
CA THR A 15 -10.32 -1.23 -16.78
C THR A 15 -10.20 -2.58 -16.06
N GLU A 16 -10.65 -3.64 -16.73
CA GLU A 16 -10.44 -5.02 -16.25
C GLU A 16 -8.95 -5.37 -16.12
N ASN A 17 -8.09 -4.83 -16.98
CA ASN A 17 -6.65 -5.07 -16.91
C ASN A 17 -6.05 -4.53 -15.60
N GLN A 18 -6.52 -3.39 -15.10
CA GLN A 18 -6.08 -2.87 -13.81
C GLN A 18 -6.48 -3.77 -12.64
N VAL A 19 -7.66 -4.40 -12.72
CA VAL A 19 -8.11 -5.41 -11.75
C VAL A 19 -7.22 -6.65 -11.84
N ARG A 20 -6.97 -7.17 -13.05
CA ARG A 20 -6.12 -8.35 -13.28
C ARG A 20 -4.71 -8.14 -12.78
N ASN A 21 -4.11 -6.97 -13.05
CA ASN A 21 -2.78 -6.63 -12.55
C ASN A 21 -2.73 -6.61 -11.02
N ARG A 22 -3.76 -6.09 -10.36
CA ARG A 22 -3.88 -6.12 -8.89
C ARG A 22 -4.03 -7.54 -8.35
N ILE A 23 -4.86 -8.36 -9.00
CA ILE A 23 -5.02 -9.78 -8.63
C ILE A 23 -3.68 -10.51 -8.75
N GLU A 24 -2.92 -10.33 -9.84
CA GLU A 24 -1.62 -10.97 -9.99
C GLU A 24 -0.59 -10.46 -8.97
N ALA A 25 -0.63 -9.16 -8.62
CA ALA A 25 0.29 -8.57 -7.66
C ALA A 25 0.19 -9.15 -6.25
N ILE A 26 -0.97 -9.69 -5.85
CA ILE A 26 -1.20 -10.33 -4.55
C ILE A 26 -1.76 -11.75 -4.67
N ARG A 27 -1.47 -12.43 -5.79
CA ARG A 27 -2.08 -13.73 -6.10
C ARG A 27 -1.78 -14.81 -5.06
N ASP A 28 -0.60 -14.74 -4.46
CA ASP A 28 -0.17 -15.58 -3.34
C ASP A 28 -1.11 -15.44 -2.13
N LEU A 29 -1.51 -14.22 -1.78
CA LEU A 29 -2.46 -13.95 -0.70
C LEU A 29 -3.90 -14.35 -1.08
N LEU A 30 -4.23 -14.34 -2.37
CA LEU A 30 -5.55 -14.68 -2.88
C LEU A 30 -5.77 -16.18 -3.15
N ALA A 31 -4.80 -17.05 -2.87
CA ALA A 31 -4.84 -18.46 -3.26
C ALA A 31 -6.11 -19.21 -2.79
N GLY A 32 -6.62 -18.89 -1.60
CA GLY A 32 -7.88 -19.46 -1.06
C GLY A 32 -9.16 -18.75 -1.52
N SER A 33 -9.03 -17.56 -2.11
CA SER A 33 -10.13 -16.64 -2.42
C SER A 33 -10.45 -16.54 -3.91
N LEU A 34 -9.62 -17.14 -4.77
CA LEU A 34 -9.79 -17.21 -6.22
C LEU A 34 -10.41 -18.53 -6.65
N ARG A 35 -11.44 -18.46 -7.50
CA ARG A 35 -12.06 -19.62 -8.15
C ARG A 35 -12.22 -19.39 -9.64
N ARG A 36 -12.31 -20.48 -10.40
CA ARG A 36 -12.73 -20.46 -11.81
C ARG A 36 -14.23 -20.69 -11.89
N GLY A 37 -14.92 -19.82 -12.62
CA GLY A 37 -16.34 -19.94 -12.94
C GLY A 37 -16.59 -20.51 -14.34
N PRO A 38 -17.85 -20.50 -14.79
CA PRO A 38 -18.21 -20.80 -16.18
C PRO A 38 -17.37 -20.00 -17.17
N ASN A 39 -17.03 -20.60 -18.32
CA ASN A 39 -16.20 -19.98 -19.37
C ASN A 39 -14.83 -19.49 -18.87
N ASN A 40 -14.25 -20.17 -17.86
CA ASN A 40 -12.94 -19.83 -17.27
C ASN A 40 -12.86 -18.41 -16.67
N GLN A 41 -14.01 -17.84 -16.28
CA GLN A 41 -14.02 -16.52 -15.64
C GLN A 41 -13.36 -16.58 -14.26
N ILE A 42 -12.65 -15.51 -13.89
CA ILE A 42 -12.15 -15.33 -12.52
C ILE A 42 -13.33 -14.95 -11.63
N LEU A 43 -13.52 -15.71 -10.55
CA LEU A 43 -14.45 -15.41 -9.48
C LEU A 43 -13.66 -15.18 -8.18
N LEU A 44 -14.01 -14.11 -7.47
CA LEU A 44 -13.37 -13.72 -6.23
C LEU A 44 -14.38 -13.79 -5.06
N THR A 45 -13.95 -14.30 -3.91
CA THR A 45 -14.75 -14.28 -2.68
C THR A 45 -14.88 -12.87 -2.11
N ALA A 46 -15.74 -12.69 -1.09
CA ALA A 46 -15.81 -11.44 -0.34
C ALA A 46 -14.48 -11.15 0.40
N ASP A 47 -13.84 -12.18 0.94
CA ASP A 47 -12.53 -12.03 1.62
C ASP A 47 -11.44 -11.59 0.65
N GLY A 48 -11.42 -12.15 -0.57
CA GLY A 48 -10.51 -11.70 -1.62
C GLY A 48 -10.78 -10.25 -2.05
N LEU A 49 -12.06 -9.83 -2.08
CA LEU A 49 -12.42 -8.44 -2.35
C LEU A 49 -11.91 -7.50 -1.24
N ALA A 50 -11.98 -7.92 0.03
CA ALA A 50 -11.43 -7.13 1.13
C ALA A 50 -9.93 -6.88 0.95
N LEU A 51 -9.16 -7.92 0.60
CA LEU A 51 -7.72 -7.79 0.31
C LEU A 51 -7.44 -6.84 -0.87
N LEU A 52 -8.26 -6.89 -1.93
CA LEU A 52 -8.11 -5.96 -3.05
C LEU A 52 -8.47 -4.51 -2.68
N ARG A 53 -9.41 -4.30 -1.76
CA ARG A 53 -9.73 -2.97 -1.23
C ARG A 53 -8.58 -2.42 -0.39
N ASP A 54 -7.98 -3.25 0.46
CA ASP A 54 -6.82 -2.83 1.25
C ASP A 54 -5.63 -2.47 0.35
N LEU A 55 -5.39 -3.27 -0.70
CA LEU A 55 -4.37 -2.97 -1.72
C LEU A 55 -4.67 -1.66 -2.44
N GLN A 56 -5.94 -1.44 -2.82
CA GLN A 56 -6.38 -0.23 -3.50
C GLN A 56 -6.23 1.01 -2.61
N GLY A 57 -6.59 0.91 -1.33
CA GLY A 57 -6.40 1.99 -0.36
C GLY A 57 -4.92 2.37 -0.21
N LEU A 58 -4.01 1.39 -0.17
CA LEU A 58 -2.57 1.67 -0.17
C LEU A 58 -2.12 2.38 -1.44
N CYS A 59 -2.62 1.97 -2.61
CA CYS A 59 -2.31 2.67 -3.87
C CYS A 59 -2.82 4.13 -3.86
N GLU A 60 -4.00 4.37 -3.29
CA GLU A 60 -4.60 5.72 -3.16
C GLU A 60 -3.80 6.64 -2.24
N THR A 61 -3.05 6.07 -1.29
CA THR A 61 -2.08 6.84 -0.47
C THR A 61 -0.78 7.19 -1.20
N GLY A 62 -0.67 6.89 -2.49
CA GLY A 62 0.49 7.23 -3.32
C GLY A 62 1.56 6.14 -3.42
N HIS A 63 1.31 4.96 -2.85
CA HIS A 63 2.23 3.83 -2.99
C HIS A 63 2.10 3.21 -4.38
N THR A 64 3.21 2.73 -4.92
CA THR A 64 3.18 1.91 -6.13
C THR A 64 2.49 0.57 -5.84
N LEU A 65 1.97 -0.08 -6.88
CA LEU A 65 1.32 -1.40 -6.75
C LEU A 65 2.23 -2.44 -6.08
N THR A 66 3.53 -2.38 -6.37
CA THR A 66 4.54 -3.28 -5.79
C THR A 66 4.75 -3.01 -4.30
N GLU A 67 4.89 -1.74 -3.90
CA GLU A 67 5.04 -1.34 -2.50
C GLU A 67 3.78 -1.71 -1.70
N ALA A 68 2.61 -1.40 -2.24
CA ALA A 68 1.33 -1.74 -1.63
C ALA A 68 1.18 -3.26 -1.42
N ALA A 69 1.56 -4.07 -2.41
CA ALA A 69 1.53 -5.53 -2.29
C ALA A 69 2.50 -6.04 -1.22
N ASN A 70 3.71 -5.47 -1.12
CA ASN A 70 4.69 -5.85 -0.11
C ASN A 70 4.23 -5.48 1.31
N ILE A 71 3.64 -4.29 1.49
CA ILE A 71 3.04 -3.88 2.76
C ILE A 71 1.91 -4.84 3.14
N LEU A 72 1.07 -5.22 2.19
CA LEU A 72 -0.04 -6.13 2.46
C LEU A 72 0.45 -7.52 2.89
N ARG A 73 1.48 -8.06 2.24
CA ARG A 73 2.14 -9.32 2.67
C ARG A 73 2.67 -9.23 4.08
N TYR A 74 3.42 -8.17 4.39
CA TYR A 74 3.96 -7.96 5.72
C TYR A 74 2.86 -7.93 6.78
N LYS A 75 1.76 -7.20 6.53
CA LYS A 75 0.60 -7.16 7.43
C LYS A 75 -0.02 -8.56 7.63
N TYR A 76 -0.17 -9.32 6.56
CA TYR A 76 -0.76 -10.66 6.62
C TYR A 76 0.11 -11.64 7.42
N GLU A 77 1.44 -11.62 7.20
CA GLU A 77 2.40 -12.43 7.97
C GLU A 77 2.39 -12.08 9.46
N GLN A 78 2.24 -10.80 9.83
CA GLN A 78 2.16 -10.38 11.23
C GLN A 78 0.87 -10.87 11.88
N THR A 79 -0.28 -10.77 11.20
CA THR A 79 -1.56 -11.28 11.71
C THR A 79 -1.51 -12.79 11.92
N ASP A 80 -0.93 -13.54 10.98
CA ASP A 80 -0.81 -15.00 11.10
C ASP A 80 0.09 -15.41 12.28
N ARG A 81 1.17 -14.66 12.53
CA ARG A 81 2.03 -14.86 13.72
C ARG A 81 1.29 -14.62 15.04
N ILE A 82 0.49 -13.56 15.12
CA ILE A 82 -0.29 -13.24 16.33
C ILE A 82 -1.31 -14.37 16.61
N VAL A 83 -2.03 -14.83 15.59
CA VAL A 83 -3.02 -15.92 15.74
C VAL A 83 -2.35 -17.26 16.10
N ALA A 84 -1.16 -17.53 15.57
CA ALA A 84 -0.38 -18.71 15.93
C ALA A 84 0.14 -18.67 17.38
N GLU A 85 0.51 -17.48 17.88
CA GLU A 85 0.93 -17.29 19.28
C GLU A 85 -0.27 -17.37 20.25
N GLU A 86 -1.50 -17.11 19.80
CA GLU A 86 -2.72 -17.06 20.62
C GLU A 86 -3.48 -18.40 20.78
N SER A 87 -3.08 -19.48 20.09
CA SER A 87 -3.75 -20.79 20.25
C SER A 87 -3.28 -21.53 21.52
N PRO A 88 -4.10 -21.64 22.59
CA PRO A 88 -3.68 -22.24 23.85
C PRO A 88 -4.38 -23.59 24.03
N THR A 89 -3.69 -24.69 23.76
CA THR A 89 -4.02 -25.94 24.45
C THR A 89 -2.93 -26.21 25.49
N THR A 90 -3.26 -25.84 26.73
CA THR A 90 -2.66 -26.32 27.97
C THR A 90 -1.21 -25.92 28.26
N ALA A 91 -1.02 -24.78 28.95
CA ALA A 91 -0.05 -24.69 30.05
C ALA A 91 -0.36 -23.49 30.96
N ARG A 92 -0.71 -23.78 32.20
CA ARG A 92 -0.81 -22.86 33.33
C ARG A 92 0.54 -22.19 33.61
N ASN A 93 0.50 -20.89 33.93
CA ASN A 93 1.49 -20.12 34.72
C ASN A 93 2.96 -20.17 34.27
N ARG A 94 3.44 -19.08 33.64
CA ARG A 94 4.49 -18.23 34.25
C ARG A 94 4.66 -16.90 33.52
N VAL A 95 4.84 -15.88 34.35
CA VAL A 95 5.25 -14.49 34.09
C VAL A 95 6.51 -14.42 33.23
N GLU A 96 6.50 -13.60 32.17
CA GLU A 96 7.29 -12.36 32.04
C GLU A 96 6.75 -11.51 30.86
N PRO A 97 6.50 -10.21 31.04
CA PRO A 97 6.21 -9.32 29.92
C PRO A 97 7.53 -9.11 29.18
N ARG A 98 7.72 -9.80 28.06
CA ARG A 98 8.86 -9.55 27.19
C ARG A 98 8.61 -8.25 26.46
N GLU A 99 9.13 -7.16 27.05
CA GLU A 99 9.34 -5.86 26.41
C GLU A 99 9.89 -6.09 24.99
N ARG A 100 9.03 -5.90 23.98
CA ARG A 100 9.38 -6.06 22.58
C ARG A 100 9.22 -4.71 21.90
N GLY A 101 10.21 -3.83 22.15
CA GLY A 101 10.62 -2.76 21.25
C GLY A 101 9.67 -1.57 21.07
N GLU A 102 9.34 -0.87 22.16
CA GLU A 102 8.94 0.54 22.10
C GLU A 102 10.16 1.36 21.61
N GLY A 103 10.10 2.04 20.46
CA GLY A 103 11.19 2.89 19.97
C GLY A 103 11.54 2.77 18.48
N GLY A 104 11.08 1.73 17.77
CA GLY A 104 11.44 1.53 16.36
C GLY A 104 10.66 2.40 15.38
N TRP A 105 9.38 2.65 15.67
CA TRP A 105 8.52 3.44 14.79
C TRP A 105 8.72 4.95 15.02
N GLU A 106 9.07 5.34 16.25
CA GLU A 106 9.41 6.71 16.60
C GLU A 106 10.63 7.20 15.80
N VAL A 107 11.68 6.36 15.70
CA VAL A 107 12.88 6.66 14.90
C VAL A 107 12.55 6.81 13.41
N LEU A 108 11.67 5.96 12.87
CA LEU A 108 11.23 6.07 11.49
C LEU A 108 10.42 7.36 11.25
N VAL A 109 9.53 7.71 12.17
CA VAL A 109 8.74 8.94 12.10
C VAL A 109 9.64 10.18 12.18
N GLU A 110 10.64 10.18 13.06
CA GLU A 110 11.62 11.27 13.16
C GLU A 110 12.44 11.42 11.88
N HIS A 111 12.90 10.31 11.30
CA HIS A 111 13.63 10.32 10.03
C HIS A 111 12.76 10.88 8.90
N LEU A 112 11.53 10.39 8.74
CA LEU A 112 10.60 10.88 7.71
C LEU A 112 10.26 12.37 7.91
N ALA A 113 10.08 12.81 9.16
CA ALA A 113 9.87 14.22 9.45
C ALA A 113 11.09 15.09 9.07
N ALA A 114 12.31 14.56 9.20
CA ALA A 114 13.51 15.25 8.75
C ALA A 114 13.57 15.36 7.21
N GLU A 115 13.28 14.28 6.50
CA GLU A 115 13.22 14.27 5.03
C GLU A 115 12.18 15.25 4.49
N VAL A 116 10.98 15.28 5.08
CA VAL A 116 9.92 16.25 4.69
C VAL A 116 10.38 17.70 4.91
N ARG A 117 11.10 17.99 6.00
CA ARG A 117 11.64 19.33 6.25
C ARG A 117 12.69 19.72 5.21
N ASP A 118 13.62 18.83 4.87
CA ASP A 118 14.64 19.08 3.86
C ASP A 118 14.01 19.32 2.47
N LEU A 119 13.03 18.48 2.08
CA LEU A 119 12.30 18.67 0.83
C LEU A 119 11.53 20.00 0.80
N ALA A 120 10.85 20.36 1.89
CA ALA A 120 10.14 21.64 1.99
C ALA A 120 11.10 22.84 1.85
N GLN A 121 12.31 22.75 2.41
CA GLN A 121 13.34 23.79 2.26
C GLN A 121 13.83 23.90 0.81
N ARG A 122 14.06 22.76 0.14
CA ARG A 122 14.46 22.75 -1.29
C ARG A 122 13.37 23.34 -2.18
N VAL A 123 12.10 22.98 -1.95
CA VAL A 123 10.96 23.56 -2.66
C VAL A 123 10.88 25.06 -2.43
N ALA A 124 10.98 25.52 -1.19
CA ALA A 124 10.97 26.96 -0.89
C ALA A 124 12.12 27.72 -1.58
N ALA A 125 13.32 27.13 -1.63
CA ALA A 125 14.45 27.70 -2.35
C ALA A 125 14.20 27.78 -3.87
N LEU A 126 13.66 26.71 -4.46
CA LEU A 126 13.30 26.66 -5.88
C LEU A 126 12.19 27.65 -6.22
N GLU A 127 11.15 27.76 -5.39
CA GLU A 127 10.09 28.75 -5.56
C GLU A 127 10.63 30.18 -5.44
N ALA A 128 11.55 30.44 -4.52
CA ALA A 128 12.17 31.76 -4.38
C ALA A 128 13.01 32.13 -5.62
N VAL A 129 13.72 31.16 -6.21
CA VAL A 129 14.44 31.35 -7.48
C VAL A 129 13.45 31.59 -8.63
N SER A 130 12.40 30.76 -8.75
CA SER A 130 11.38 30.92 -9.79
C SER A 130 10.65 32.26 -9.72
N ARG A 131 10.30 32.74 -8.51
CA ARG A 131 9.69 34.07 -8.32
C ARG A 131 10.63 35.21 -8.71
N ARG A 132 11.94 35.06 -8.53
CA ARG A 132 12.94 36.05 -8.98
C ARG A 132 13.11 36.03 -10.49
N GLU A 133 13.09 34.86 -11.10
CA GLU A 133 13.18 34.68 -12.56
C GLU A 133 11.90 35.10 -13.28
N ALA A 134 10.73 35.06 -12.63
CA ALA A 134 9.48 35.57 -13.20
C ALA A 134 9.49 37.08 -13.52
N GLY A 135 10.48 37.84 -13.01
CA GLY A 135 10.69 39.26 -13.34
C GLY A 135 11.72 39.52 -14.45
N VAL A 136 12.47 38.51 -14.89
CA VAL A 136 13.48 38.61 -15.95
C VAL A 136 13.07 37.62 -17.04
N GLY A 137 12.50 38.14 -18.14
CA GLY A 137 11.91 37.37 -19.24
C GLY A 137 12.50 35.97 -19.41
N SER A 138 11.60 34.99 -19.42
CA SER A 138 11.93 33.57 -19.28
C SER A 138 13.05 33.20 -20.26
N TRP A 139 14.09 32.51 -19.80
CA TRP A 139 15.28 32.29 -20.64
C TRP A 139 15.00 31.57 -21.97
N TRP A 140 13.90 30.82 -22.06
CA TRP A 140 13.37 30.15 -23.25
C TRP A 140 12.75 31.12 -24.28
N GLU A 141 12.34 32.32 -23.89
CA GLU A 141 11.83 33.35 -24.82
C GLU A 141 12.95 33.98 -25.65
N ARG A 142 14.21 33.87 -25.22
CA ARG A 142 15.39 34.31 -26.01
C ARG A 142 15.75 33.36 -27.16
N TRP A 143 15.11 32.19 -27.22
CA TRP A 143 15.37 31.16 -28.23
C TRP A 143 14.26 31.09 -29.30
N ARG A 144 13.34 32.05 -29.32
CA ARG A 144 12.33 32.23 -30.38
C ARG A 144 12.76 33.36 -31.32
#